data_AF-A0A8J3E2K8-F1
#
_entry.id   AF-A0A8J3E2K8-F1
#
_cell.length_a   1.000
_cell.length_b   1.000
_cell.length_c   1.000
_cell.angle_alpha   90.00
_cell.angle_beta   90.00
_cell.angle_gamma   90.00
#
_symmetry.space_group_name_H-M   'P 1'
#
loop_
_entity.id
_entity.type
_entity.pdbx_description
1 polymer ?
#
loop_
_entity_poly.entity_id
_entity_poly.type
_entity_poly.pdbx_seq_one_letter_code
_entity_poly.pdbx_strand_id
1 'polypeptide(L)'
;MTRPTKLSMFMGLVLWLSYARAQNAWENPVLVGVALFVALALPSISVVSNILDARVSTLAHHRLPGRLARFVAQLLVNIAIFAVMIVGRVIPPGGIDQVGGIAGAAAVTTLASQGLQAVALWLAWRGIGRADGNVLLALSANIVVAALAIAGIGWARQAFLIGGAGLAVLAVLTDLRAGWPRRAAPAATPVRDEAPEKAADSAP
;
A
#
# COMPACT_ATOMS: atom_id res chain seq x y z
N MET A 1 -5.54 -10.22 19.80
CA MET A 1 -5.00 -9.42 18.67
C MET A 1 -5.64 -9.87 17.38
N THR A 2 -6.25 -8.94 16.64
CA THR A 2 -6.80 -9.21 15.29
C THR A 2 -5.64 -9.43 14.30
N ARG A 3 -5.89 -10.13 13.19
CA ARG A 3 -4.89 -10.33 12.11
C ARG A 3 -4.24 -9.02 11.62
N PRO A 4 -4.99 -7.92 11.33
CA PRO A 4 -4.37 -6.67 10.90
C PRO A 4 -3.40 -6.07 11.92
N THR A 5 -3.66 -6.21 13.22
CA THR A 5 -2.73 -5.75 14.27
C THR A 5 -1.42 -6.56 14.27
N LYS A 6 -1.48 -7.87 14.00
CA LYS A 6 -0.25 -8.69 13.90
C LYS A 6 0.59 -8.27 12.69
N LEU A 7 -0.07 -7.97 11.57
CA LEU A 7 0.59 -7.53 10.34
C LEU A 7 1.25 -6.16 10.53
N SER A 8 0.58 -5.21 11.18
CA SER A 8 1.18 -3.89 11.45
C SER A 8 2.37 -3.96 12.40
N MET A 9 2.30 -4.78 13.45
CA MET A 9 3.45 -5.02 14.34
C MET A 9 4.66 -5.58 13.58
N PHE A 10 4.43 -6.53 12.66
CA PHE A 10 5.50 -7.04 11.81
C PHE A 10 6.10 -5.95 10.91
N MET A 11 5.27 -5.07 10.33
CA MET A 11 5.77 -3.94 9.54
C MET A 11 6.62 -2.98 10.37
N GLY A 12 6.19 -2.67 11.60
CA GLY A 12 6.98 -1.84 12.52
C GLY A 12 8.33 -2.46 12.85
N LEU A 13 8.36 -3.78 13.09
CA LEU A 13 9.60 -4.53 13.31
C LEU A 13 10.52 -4.51 12.07
N VAL A 14 9.98 -4.73 10.87
CA VAL A 14 10.75 -4.67 9.63
C VAL A 14 11.33 -3.27 9.41
N LEU A 15 10.56 -2.22 9.68
CA LEU A 15 11.05 -0.84 9.60
C LEU A 15 12.20 -0.62 10.57
N TRP A 16 12.03 -1.00 11.84
CA TRP A 16 13.08 -0.87 12.85
C TRP A 16 14.35 -1.59 12.42
N LEU A 17 14.27 -2.88 12.08
CA LEU A 17 15.42 -3.68 11.65
C LEU A 17 16.11 -3.11 10.41
N SER A 18 15.32 -2.68 9.41
CA SER A 18 15.86 -2.17 8.14
C SER A 18 16.67 -0.89 8.37
N TYR A 19 16.10 0.09 9.07
CA TYR A 19 16.78 1.37 9.31
C TYR A 19 17.86 1.28 10.38
N ALA A 20 17.66 0.49 11.44
CA ALA A 20 18.68 0.27 12.46
C ALA A 20 19.94 -0.34 11.82
N ARG A 21 19.76 -1.34 10.95
CA ARG A 21 20.87 -1.97 10.25
C ARG A 21 21.49 -1.09 9.17
N ALA A 22 20.68 -0.40 8.37
CA ALA A 22 21.15 0.39 7.23
C ALA A 22 21.84 1.69 7.67
N GLN A 23 21.40 2.31 8.76
CA GLN A 23 21.92 3.58 9.27
C GLN A 23 22.73 3.44 10.57
N ASN A 24 22.94 2.21 11.04
CA ASN A 24 23.57 1.91 12.33
C ASN A 24 22.89 2.60 13.54
N ALA A 25 21.56 2.71 13.51
CA ALA A 25 20.75 3.51 14.43
C ALA A 25 20.00 2.67 15.48
N TRP A 26 20.59 1.57 15.94
CA TRP A 26 19.95 0.58 16.83
C TRP A 26 19.37 1.17 18.12
N GLU A 27 20.10 2.09 18.75
CA GLU A 27 19.76 2.69 20.04
C GLU A 27 18.97 4.01 19.89
N ASN A 28 18.63 4.41 18.66
CA ASN A 28 18.00 5.70 18.44
C ASN A 28 16.53 5.68 18.89
N PRO A 29 16.14 6.46 19.93
CA PRO A 29 14.78 6.43 20.46
C PRO A 29 13.74 6.93 19.46
N VAL A 30 14.13 7.78 18.51
CA VAL A 30 13.24 8.25 17.43
C VAL A 30 12.92 7.12 16.48
N LEU A 31 13.89 6.27 16.11
CA LEU A 31 13.63 5.12 15.26
C LEU A 31 12.67 4.13 15.94
N VAL A 32 12.87 3.87 17.24
CA VAL A 32 11.96 3.04 18.04
C VAL A 32 10.55 3.66 18.07
N GLY A 33 10.45 4.96 18.31
CA GLY A 33 9.18 5.69 18.30
C GLY A 33 8.45 5.61 16.97
N VAL A 34 9.16 5.81 15.84
CA VAL A 34 8.60 5.67 14.49
C VAL A 34 8.15 4.24 14.22
N ALA A 35 8.94 3.23 14.62
CA ALA A 35 8.58 1.83 14.46
C ALA A 35 7.33 1.46 15.25
N LEU A 36 7.20 1.94 16.49
CA LEU A 36 6.00 1.77 17.31
C LEU A 36 4.80 2.51 16.72
N PHE A 37 4.99 3.74 16.25
CA PHE A 37 3.95 4.48 15.55
C PHE A 37 3.43 3.69 14.34
N VAL A 38 4.32 3.16 13.50
CA VAL A 38 3.93 2.30 12.36
C VAL A 38 3.24 1.02 12.84
N ALA A 39 3.73 0.38 13.90
CA ALA A 39 3.11 -0.82 14.45
C ALA A 39 1.67 -0.60 14.94
N LEU A 40 1.40 0.56 15.52
CA LEU A 40 0.15 0.84 16.23
C LEU A 40 -0.85 1.69 15.41
N ALA A 41 -0.37 2.69 14.69
CA ALA A 41 -1.21 3.67 13.99
C ALA A 41 -1.50 3.29 12.53
N LEU A 42 -0.65 2.48 11.89
CA LEU A 42 -0.82 2.11 10.48
C LEU A 42 -2.16 1.45 10.15
N PRO A 43 -2.74 0.57 11.00
CA PRO A 43 -4.09 0.03 10.76
C PRO A 43 -5.15 1.13 10.64
N SER A 44 -5.13 2.09 11.56
CA SER A 44 -6.09 3.21 11.59
C SER A 44 -5.90 4.13 10.40
N ILE A 45 -4.65 4.47 10.07
CA ILE A 45 -4.31 5.29 8.90
C ILE A 45 -4.77 4.62 7.60
N SER A 46 -4.61 3.29 7.49
CA SER A 46 -5.07 2.52 6.34
C SER A 46 -6.59 2.56 6.19
N VAL A 47 -7.34 2.41 7.28
CA VAL A 47 -8.80 2.53 7.29
C VAL A 47 -9.24 3.91 6.83
N VAL A 48 -8.66 4.97 7.40
CA VAL A 48 -8.98 6.36 7.01
C VAL A 48 -8.67 6.61 5.53
N SER A 49 -7.51 6.13 5.06
CA SER A 49 -7.11 6.29 3.65
C SER A 49 -8.02 5.51 2.69
N ASN A 50 -8.51 4.34 3.08
CA ASN A 50 -9.50 3.56 2.31
C ASN A 50 -10.87 4.28 2.27
N ILE A 51 -11.30 4.85 3.38
CA ILE A 51 -12.57 5.61 3.45
C ILE A 51 -12.48 6.85 2.56
N LEU A 52 -11.35 7.55 2.60
CA LEU A 52 -11.12 8.73 1.78
C LEU A 52 -11.15 8.38 0.29
N ASP A 53 -10.48 7.29 -0.11
CA ASP A 53 -10.53 6.78 -1.49
C ASP A 53 -11.98 6.51 -1.92
N ALA A 54 -12.71 5.72 -1.14
CA ALA A 54 -14.08 5.36 -1.46
C ALA A 54 -14.98 6.59 -1.61
N ARG A 55 -14.92 7.54 -0.66
CA ARG A 55 -15.74 8.76 -0.69
C ARG A 55 -15.44 9.63 -1.90
N VAL A 56 -14.17 9.91 -2.16
CA VAL A 56 -13.77 10.78 -3.28
C VAL A 56 -14.04 10.10 -4.61
N SER A 57 -13.81 8.79 -4.71
CA SER A 57 -14.16 8.00 -5.90
C SER A 57 -15.66 8.02 -6.19
N THR A 58 -16.51 7.91 -5.16
CA THR A 58 -17.97 7.99 -5.32
C THR A 58 -18.42 9.38 -5.76
N LEU A 59 -17.89 10.44 -5.14
CA LEU A 59 -18.25 11.82 -5.48
C LEU A 59 -17.82 12.21 -6.89
N ALA A 60 -16.66 11.73 -7.34
CA ALA A 60 -16.14 12.05 -8.66
C ALA A 60 -16.65 11.13 -9.78
N HIS A 61 -17.44 10.09 -9.45
CA HIS A 61 -17.86 9.02 -10.36
C HIS A 61 -16.70 8.37 -11.15
N HIS A 62 -15.49 8.46 -10.63
CA HIS A 62 -14.27 7.97 -11.25
C HIS A 62 -13.28 7.54 -10.18
N ARG A 63 -12.45 6.53 -10.47
CA ARG A 63 -11.53 5.94 -9.47
C ARG A 63 -10.25 6.74 -9.28
N LEU A 64 -9.86 7.52 -10.28
CA LEU A 64 -8.60 8.26 -10.26
C LEU A 64 -8.55 9.29 -9.11
N PRO A 65 -9.59 10.11 -8.87
CA PRO A 65 -9.54 11.11 -7.80
C PRO A 65 -9.49 10.50 -6.40
N GLY A 66 -10.16 9.37 -6.15
CA GLY A 66 -10.07 8.69 -4.85
C GLY A 66 -8.71 8.07 -4.59
N ARG A 67 -8.11 7.45 -5.61
CA ARG A 67 -6.73 6.96 -5.51
C ARG A 67 -5.73 8.09 -5.30
N LEU A 68 -5.93 9.23 -5.95
CA LEU A 68 -5.11 10.43 -5.71
C LEU A 68 -5.28 10.93 -4.26
N ALA A 69 -6.50 10.93 -3.72
CA ALA A 69 -6.73 11.31 -2.33
C ALA A 69 -6.02 10.36 -1.34
N ARG A 70 -6.09 9.04 -1.58
CA ARG A 70 -5.33 8.03 -0.83
C ARG A 70 -3.82 8.27 -0.96
N PHE A 71 -3.34 8.58 -2.16
CA PHE A 71 -1.94 8.90 -2.43
C PHE A 71 -1.48 10.10 -1.61
N VAL A 72 -2.24 11.19 -1.62
CA VAL A 72 -1.92 12.39 -0.84
C VAL A 72 -1.87 12.07 0.66
N ALA A 73 -2.84 11.33 1.19
CA ALA A 73 -2.83 10.93 2.60
C ALA A 73 -1.59 10.11 2.98
N GLN A 74 -1.22 9.12 2.15
CA GLN A 74 -0.03 8.29 2.37
C GLN A 74 1.28 9.09 2.19
N LEU A 75 1.32 10.00 1.22
CA LEU A 75 2.45 10.87 0.97
C LEU A 75 2.73 11.75 2.18
N LEU A 76 1.69 12.35 2.77
CA LEU A 76 1.83 13.19 3.97
C LEU A 76 2.38 12.40 5.16
N VAL A 77 1.92 11.16 5.37
CA VAL A 77 2.44 10.29 6.42
C VAL A 77 3.91 9.95 6.16
N ASN A 78 4.29 9.63 4.92
CA ASN A 78 5.68 9.34 4.57
C ASN A 78 6.59 10.57 4.74
N ILE A 79 6.11 11.76 4.34
CA ILE A 79 6.82 13.03 4.57
C ILE A 79 7.07 13.22 6.07
N ALA A 80 6.03 13.04 6.90
CA ALA A 80 6.15 13.20 8.35
C ALA A 80 7.14 12.20 8.96
N ILE A 81 7.08 10.93 8.55
CA ILE A 81 8.01 9.88 9.01
C ILE A 81 9.45 10.25 8.64
N PHE A 82 9.72 10.60 7.38
CA PHE A 82 11.07 10.96 6.95
C PHE A 82 11.59 12.23 7.61
N ALA A 83 10.74 13.24 7.77
CA ALA A 83 11.11 14.47 8.49
C ALA A 83 11.50 14.18 9.94
N VAL A 84 10.70 13.38 10.66
CA VAL A 84 11.00 12.98 12.03
C VAL A 84 12.30 12.18 12.11
N MET A 85 12.55 11.26 11.17
CA MET A 85 13.77 10.46 11.13
C MET A 85 15.03 11.29 10.86
N ILE A 86 14.94 12.37 10.07
CA ILE A 86 16.06 13.30 9.86
C ILE A 86 16.29 14.17 11.09
N VAL A 87 15.23 14.76 11.65
CA VAL A 87 15.33 15.57 12.89
C VAL A 87 15.91 14.72 14.03
N GLY A 88 15.48 13.46 14.13
CA GLY A 88 15.98 12.49 15.09
C GLY A 88 17.36 11.91 14.79
N ARG A 89 18.03 12.35 13.71
CA ARG A 89 19.35 11.86 13.26
C ARG A 89 19.40 10.34 13.05
N VAL A 90 18.26 9.72 12.69
CA VAL A 90 18.22 8.33 12.24
C VAL A 90 18.76 8.24 10.82
N ILE A 91 18.39 9.21 9.98
CA ILE A 91 18.93 9.37 8.63
C ILE A 91 19.97 10.49 8.68
N PRO A 92 21.23 10.26 8.25
CA PRO A 92 22.25 11.28 8.27
C PRO A 92 21.89 12.43 7.30
N PRO A 93 22.26 13.69 7.63
CA PRO A 93 22.11 14.82 6.71
C PRO A 93 22.84 14.51 5.39
N GLY A 94 22.13 14.60 4.27
CA GLY A 94 22.67 14.27 2.93
C GLY A 94 22.42 12.84 2.43
N GLY A 95 22.10 11.87 3.31
CA GLY A 95 21.82 10.49 2.88
C GLY A 95 20.58 10.42 1.97
N ILE A 96 19.56 11.19 2.31
CA ILE A 96 18.28 11.24 1.58
C ILE A 96 18.34 12.06 0.29
N ASP A 97 19.35 12.92 0.12
CA ASP A 97 19.43 13.83 -1.03
C ASP A 97 19.59 13.05 -2.35
N GLN A 98 20.20 11.87 -2.28
CA GLN A 98 20.38 10.96 -3.40
C GLN A 98 19.07 10.39 -3.96
N VAL A 99 17.97 10.50 -3.21
CA VAL A 99 16.62 10.08 -3.63
C VAL A 99 15.67 11.28 -3.75
N GLY A 100 16.21 12.50 -3.87
CA GLY A 100 15.43 13.73 -4.04
C GLY A 100 14.96 14.37 -2.74
N GLY A 101 15.67 14.13 -1.63
CA GLY A 101 15.34 14.68 -0.32
C GLY A 101 14.08 14.04 0.29
N ILE A 102 13.51 14.70 1.30
CA ILE A 102 12.29 14.20 1.99
C ILE A 102 11.14 14.02 1.00
N ALA A 103 10.91 15.01 0.13
CA ALA A 103 9.83 14.98 -0.84
C ALA A 103 10.01 13.84 -1.85
N GLY A 104 11.22 13.67 -2.40
CA GLY A 104 11.53 12.60 -3.34
C GLY A 104 11.40 11.21 -2.71
N ALA A 105 12.00 10.99 -1.54
CA ALA A 105 11.89 9.73 -0.81
C ALA A 105 10.42 9.39 -0.50
N ALA A 106 9.66 10.35 0.04
CA ALA A 106 8.26 10.15 0.37
C ALA A 106 7.41 9.86 -0.87
N ALA A 107 7.62 10.58 -1.97
CA ALA A 107 6.91 10.36 -3.23
C ALA A 107 7.18 8.95 -3.76
N VAL A 108 8.45 8.55 -3.87
CA VAL A 108 8.85 7.26 -4.41
C VAL A 108 8.38 6.11 -3.51
N THR A 109 8.52 6.23 -2.18
CA THR A 109 7.96 5.23 -1.24
C THR A 109 6.46 5.06 -1.41
N THR A 110 5.73 6.17 -1.59
CA THR A 110 4.27 6.15 -1.74
C THR A 110 3.85 5.49 -3.05
N LEU A 111 4.47 5.90 -4.16
CA LEU A 111 4.22 5.33 -5.49
C LEU A 111 4.52 3.83 -5.53
N ALA A 112 5.69 3.44 -5.00
CA ALA A 112 6.08 2.04 -4.89
C ALA A 112 5.08 1.26 -4.03
N SER A 113 4.66 1.80 -2.89
CA SER A 113 3.68 1.15 -1.99
C SER A 113 2.36 0.88 -2.69
N GLN A 114 1.82 1.83 -3.45
CA GLN A 114 0.55 1.66 -4.14
C GLN A 114 0.64 0.66 -5.30
N GLY A 115 1.68 0.76 -6.12
CA GLY A 115 1.86 -0.19 -7.21
C GLY A 115 2.13 -1.61 -6.71
N LEU A 116 2.93 -1.77 -5.65
CA LEU A 116 3.18 -3.07 -5.01
C LEU A 116 1.91 -3.66 -4.39
N GLN A 117 1.05 -2.84 -3.77
CA GLN A 117 -0.27 -3.28 -3.30
C GLN A 117 -1.14 -3.77 -4.47
N ALA A 118 -1.12 -3.07 -5.61
CA ALA A 118 -1.86 -3.49 -6.80
C ALA A 118 -1.35 -4.83 -7.35
N VAL A 119 -0.03 -5.01 -7.45
CA VAL A 119 0.59 -6.27 -7.87
C VAL A 119 0.26 -7.40 -6.90
N ALA A 120 0.34 -7.14 -5.59
CA ALA A 120 0.02 -8.12 -4.55
C ALA A 120 -1.44 -8.63 -4.63
N LEU A 121 -2.39 -7.73 -4.88
CA LEU A 121 -3.80 -8.07 -5.09
C LEU A 121 -4.01 -8.83 -6.40
N TRP A 122 -3.32 -8.43 -7.47
CA TRP A 122 -3.36 -9.13 -8.74
C TRP A 122 -2.84 -10.57 -8.64
N LEU A 123 -1.76 -10.81 -7.88
CA LEU A 123 -1.27 -12.16 -7.58
C LEU A 123 -2.32 -12.99 -6.82
N ALA A 124 -2.97 -12.39 -5.82
CA ALA A 124 -4.02 -13.07 -5.06
C ALA A 124 -5.22 -13.44 -5.94
N TRP A 125 -5.61 -12.60 -6.90
CA TRP A 125 -6.66 -12.92 -7.88
C TRP A 125 -6.29 -14.07 -8.82
N ARG A 126 -5.00 -14.33 -9.04
CA ARG A 126 -4.52 -15.50 -9.77
C ARG A 126 -4.41 -16.77 -8.91
N GLY A 127 -4.89 -16.72 -7.67
CA GLY A 127 -4.78 -17.82 -6.71
C GLY A 127 -3.37 -17.97 -6.10
N ILE A 128 -2.47 -17.00 -6.32
CA ILE A 128 -1.12 -17.03 -5.77
C ILE A 128 -1.11 -16.31 -4.41
N GLY A 129 -1.12 -17.09 -3.33
CA GLY A 129 -1.07 -16.57 -1.97
C GLY A 129 -2.36 -15.86 -1.52
N ARG A 130 -2.33 -15.31 -0.30
CA ARG A 130 -3.45 -14.55 0.28
C ARG A 130 -3.21 -13.06 0.09
N ALA A 131 -4.26 -12.30 -0.23
CA ALA A 131 -4.19 -10.85 -0.43
C ALA A 131 -3.44 -10.13 0.69
N ASP A 132 -3.83 -10.33 1.95
CA ASP A 132 -3.19 -9.68 3.11
C ASP A 132 -1.71 -10.02 3.24
N GLY A 133 -1.34 -11.28 2.98
CA GLY A 133 0.04 -11.76 3.07
C GLY A 133 0.90 -11.19 1.94
N ASN A 134 0.37 -11.17 0.72
CA ASN A 134 1.06 -10.59 -0.44
C ASN A 134 1.29 -9.08 -0.23
N VAL A 135 0.28 -8.36 0.25
CA VAL A 135 0.38 -6.93 0.54
C VAL A 135 1.42 -6.68 1.64
N LEU A 136 1.40 -7.49 2.71
CA LEU A 136 2.40 -7.40 3.77
C LEU A 136 3.82 -7.57 3.23
N LEU A 137 4.04 -8.63 2.45
CA LEU A 137 5.35 -8.93 1.88
C LEU A 137 5.84 -7.79 0.98
N ALA A 138 4.95 -7.29 0.12
CA ALA A 138 5.29 -6.24 -0.83
C ALA A 138 5.63 -4.91 -0.11
N LEU A 139 4.86 -4.53 0.92
CA LEU A 139 5.16 -3.33 1.71
C LEU A 139 6.42 -3.49 2.56
N SER A 140 6.66 -4.68 3.11
CA SER A 140 7.89 -4.99 3.85
C SER A 140 9.12 -4.87 2.94
N ALA A 141 9.04 -5.42 1.72
CA ALA A 141 10.09 -5.29 0.73
C ALA A 141 10.34 -3.82 0.36
N ASN A 142 9.28 -3.02 0.20
CA ASN A 142 9.41 -1.59 -0.08
C ASN A 142 10.15 -0.85 1.04
N ILE A 143 9.84 -1.15 2.30
CA ILE A 143 10.52 -0.57 3.47
C ILE A 143 12.02 -0.89 3.44
N VAL A 144 12.38 -2.16 3.19
CA VAL A 144 13.77 -2.60 3.10
C VAL A 144 14.49 -1.85 1.98
N VAL A 145 13.92 -1.84 0.77
CA VAL A 145 14.53 -1.17 -0.39
C VAL A 145 14.68 0.33 -0.15
N ALA A 146 13.70 0.99 0.45
CA ALA A 146 13.78 2.41 0.81
C ALA A 146 14.91 2.68 1.81
N ALA A 147 15.02 1.86 2.87
CA ALA A 147 16.08 2.02 3.88
C ALA A 147 17.49 1.86 3.25
N LEU A 148 17.67 0.87 2.38
CA LEU A 148 18.92 0.63 1.66
C LEU A 148 19.23 1.74 0.64
N ALA A 149 18.22 2.25 -0.06
CA ALA A 149 18.37 3.35 -1.00
C ALA A 149 18.83 4.64 -0.30
N ILE A 150 18.24 4.96 0.85
CA ILE A 150 18.61 6.12 1.68
C ILE A 150 19.99 5.95 2.32
N ALA A 151 20.41 4.71 2.60
CA ALA A 151 21.78 4.42 3.02
C ALA A 151 22.82 4.56 1.89
N GLY A 152 22.40 4.88 0.67
CA GLY A 152 23.32 5.11 -0.46
C GLY A 152 23.74 3.84 -1.20
N ILE A 153 23.06 2.71 -0.98
CA ILE A 153 23.37 1.48 -1.73
C ILE A 153 22.93 1.65 -3.18
N GLY A 154 23.89 1.68 -4.10
CA GLY A 154 23.68 2.08 -5.50
C GLY A 154 22.58 1.30 -6.24
N TRP A 155 22.58 -0.04 -6.14
CA TRP A 155 21.57 -0.88 -6.78
C TRP A 155 20.17 -0.69 -6.15
N ALA A 156 20.10 -0.54 -4.82
CA ALA A 156 18.85 -0.35 -4.10
C ALA A 156 18.24 1.01 -4.44
N ARG A 157 19.08 2.06 -4.56
CA ARG A 157 18.66 3.38 -5.03
C ARG A 157 18.06 3.33 -6.43
N GLN A 158 18.70 2.65 -7.37
CA GLN A 158 18.15 2.49 -8.73
C GLN A 158 16.84 1.71 -8.71
N ALA A 159 16.78 0.59 -8.00
CA ALA A 159 15.55 -0.20 -7.86
C ALA A 159 14.42 0.61 -7.22
N PHE A 160 14.74 1.46 -6.24
CA PHE A 160 13.78 2.32 -5.56
C PHE A 160 13.22 3.39 -6.52
N LEU A 161 14.09 4.14 -7.20
CA LEU A 161 13.68 5.23 -8.10
C LEU A 161 12.97 4.70 -9.35
N ILE A 162 13.58 3.74 -10.06
CA ILE A 162 13.05 3.17 -11.30
C ILE A 162 11.83 2.32 -10.99
N GLY A 163 11.89 1.49 -9.95
CA GLY A 163 10.77 0.65 -9.54
C GLY A 163 9.57 1.48 -9.09
N GLY A 164 9.79 2.51 -8.26
CA GLY A 164 8.72 3.43 -7.83
C GLY A 164 8.09 4.17 -9.00
N ALA A 165 8.91 4.69 -9.94
CA ALA A 165 8.40 5.34 -11.15
C ALA A 165 7.64 4.38 -12.07
N GLY A 166 8.16 3.18 -12.31
CA GLY A 166 7.51 2.16 -13.14
C GLY A 166 6.17 1.72 -12.54
N LEU A 167 6.13 1.51 -11.23
CA LEU A 167 4.91 1.17 -10.49
C LEU A 167 3.88 2.31 -10.50
N ALA A 168 4.32 3.57 -10.46
CA ALA A 168 3.45 4.72 -10.63
C ALA A 168 2.78 4.74 -12.01
N VAL A 169 3.58 4.56 -13.07
CA VAL A 169 3.07 4.52 -14.45
C VAL A 169 2.06 3.38 -14.60
N LEU A 170 2.39 2.19 -14.10
CA LEU A 170 1.47 1.06 -14.12
C LEU A 170 0.16 1.36 -13.38
N ALA A 171 0.22 1.97 -12.19
CA ALA A 171 -0.97 2.35 -11.43
C ALA A 171 -1.87 3.29 -12.25
N VAL A 172 -1.31 4.38 -12.80
CA VAL A 172 -2.05 5.33 -13.64
C VAL A 172 -2.65 4.65 -14.87
N LEU A 173 -1.88 3.85 -15.59
CA LEU A 173 -2.36 3.15 -16.78
C LEU A 173 -3.51 2.18 -16.46
N THR A 174 -3.43 1.47 -15.33
CA THR A 174 -4.51 0.58 -14.91
C THR A 174 -5.80 1.33 -14.57
N ASP A 175 -5.68 2.53 -13.99
CA ASP A 175 -6.83 3.36 -13.62
C ASP A 175 -7.49 4.01 -14.82
N LEU A 176 -6.69 4.52 -15.76
CA LEU A 176 -7.18 5.03 -17.04
C LEU A 176 -7.92 3.93 -17.82
N ARG A 177 -7.37 2.71 -17.85
CA ARG A 177 -8.03 1.56 -18.50
C ARG A 177 -9.32 1.15 -17.80
N ALA A 178 -9.38 1.24 -16.47
CA ALA A 178 -10.57 0.89 -15.69
C ALA A 178 -11.67 1.97 -15.72
N GLY A 179 -11.31 3.22 -16.07
CA GLY A 179 -12.23 4.34 -16.30
C GLY A 179 -13.01 4.27 -17.60
N TRP A 180 -12.60 3.40 -18.55
CA TRP A 180 -13.37 3.19 -19.77
C TRP A 180 -14.66 2.44 -19.43
N PRO A 181 -15.84 2.91 -19.85
CA PRO A 181 -17.08 2.20 -19.60
C PRO A 181 -16.97 0.81 -20.22
N ARG A 182 -16.84 -0.22 -19.37
CA ARG A 182 -17.11 -1.59 -19.80
C ARG A 182 -18.57 -1.58 -20.21
N ARG A 183 -18.84 -1.85 -21.50
CA ARG A 183 -20.20 -2.16 -21.97
C ARG A 183 -20.81 -3.09 -20.93
N ALA A 184 -21.95 -2.68 -20.39
CA ALA A 184 -22.70 -3.48 -19.43
C ALA A 184 -22.74 -4.92 -19.97
N ALA A 185 -22.22 -5.87 -19.19
CA ALA A 185 -22.47 -7.26 -19.49
C ALA A 185 -24.00 -7.41 -19.58
N PRO A 186 -24.55 -8.06 -20.61
CA PRO A 186 -25.99 -8.28 -20.69
C PRO A 186 -26.44 -8.91 -19.38
N ALA A 187 -27.49 -8.32 -18.78
CA ALA A 187 -28.03 -8.74 -17.50
C ALA A 187 -28.19 -10.25 -17.51
N ALA A 188 -27.57 -10.94 -16.54
CA ALA A 188 -27.81 -12.34 -16.33
C ALA A 188 -29.32 -12.52 -16.20
N THR A 189 -29.90 -13.31 -17.10
CA THR A 189 -31.30 -13.70 -17.07
C THR A 189 -31.58 -14.22 -15.67
N PRO A 190 -32.60 -13.73 -14.94
CA PRO A 190 -32.94 -14.28 -13.65
C PRO A 190 -33.23 -15.76 -13.85
N VAL A 191 -32.47 -16.60 -13.13
CA VAL A 191 -32.80 -18.01 -12.98
C VAL A 191 -34.21 -18.02 -12.39
N ARG A 192 -35.19 -18.46 -13.20
CA ARG A 192 -36.54 -18.70 -12.72
C ARG A 192 -36.41 -19.69 -11.58
N ASP A 193 -36.82 -19.28 -10.39
CA ASP A 193 -37.10 -20.21 -9.30
C ASP A 193 -38.09 -21.24 -9.85
N GLU A 194 -37.62 -22.47 -10.05
CA GLU A 194 -38.49 -23.61 -10.29
C GLU A 194 -39.36 -23.77 -9.04
N ALA A 195 -40.63 -23.41 -9.17
CA ALA A 195 -41.63 -23.65 -8.14
C ALA A 195 -41.65 -25.16 -7.81
N PRO A 196 -41.76 -25.56 -6.54
CA PRO A 196 -41.91 -26.96 -6.21
C PRO A 196 -43.25 -27.45 -6.75
N GLU A 197 -43.17 -28.31 -7.76
CA GLU A 197 -44.25 -29.14 -8.26
C GLU A 197 -44.79 -29.97 -7.08
N LYS A 198 -45.81 -29.44 -6.41
CA LYS A 198 -46.57 -30.19 -5.41
C LYS A 198 -47.19 -31.37 -6.14
N ALA A 199 -46.68 -32.54 -5.81
CA ALA A 199 -47.24 -33.85 -6.09
C ALA A 199 -48.76 -33.81 -5.92
N ALA A 200 -49.46 -33.81 -7.06
CA ALA A 200 -50.82 -34.28 -7.15
C ALA A 200 -50.76 -35.81 -7.14
N ASP A 201 -50.72 -36.40 -5.94
CA ASP A 201 -51.05 -37.81 -5.81
C ASP A 201 -51.61 -38.09 -4.41
N SER A 202 -52.94 -38.04 -4.31
CA SER A 202 -53.80 -38.90 -3.47
C SER A 202 -55.20 -38.27 -3.35
N ALA A 203 -56.07 -38.69 -4.26
CA ALA A 203 -57.51 -38.84 -4.02
C ALA A 203 -57.88 -40.24 -4.55
N PRO A 204 -59.00 -40.86 -4.16
CA PRO A 204 -59.87 -40.65 -3.00
C PRO A 204 -59.72 -41.74 -1.91
#